data_AF-A0A2T3IWP3-F1
#
_entry.id   AF-A0A2T3IWP3-F1
#
_cell.length_a   1.000
_cell.length_b   1.000
_cell.length_c   1.000
_cell.angle_alpha   90.00
_cell.angle_beta   90.00
_cell.angle_gamma   90.00
#
_symmetry.space_group_name_H-M   'P 1'
#
loop_
_entity.id
_entity.type
_entity.pdbx_description
1 polymer ?
#
loop_
_entity_poly.entity_id
_entity_poly.type
_entity_poly.pdbx_seq_one_letter_code
_entity_poly.pdbx_strand_id
1 'polypeptide(L)'
;MKDNQVHAHNLLNMLLAADTPYTFASLKQAIVAEYGEDVRFYTCSQQDLTFDALMTFLLDRRKVIQDGEYVAANRERMCSH
;
A
#
# COMPACT_ATOMS: atom_id res chain seq x y z
N MET A 1 -2.22 19.10 14.27
CA MET A 1 -2.12 17.65 14.45
C MET A 1 -1.94 17.09 13.05
N LYS A 2 -0.82 16.41 12.76
CA LYS A 2 -0.60 15.87 11.41
C LYS A 2 -1.38 14.57 11.35
N ASP A 3 -2.52 14.57 10.65
CA ASP A 3 -3.22 13.35 10.27
C ASP A 3 -2.27 12.52 9.41
N ASN A 4 -1.61 11.55 10.05
CA ASN A 4 -0.72 10.56 9.42
C ASN A 4 -1.54 9.49 8.67
N GLN A 5 -2.62 9.91 8.03
CA GLN A 5 -3.55 9.07 7.30
C GLN A 5 -3.12 9.03 5.84
N VAL A 6 -2.62 7.88 5.39
CA VAL A 6 -2.19 7.67 4.01
C VAL A 6 -3.27 6.90 3.27
N HIS A 7 -3.70 7.44 2.13
CA HIS A 7 -4.66 6.75 1.30
C HIS A 7 -4.00 5.56 0.60
N ALA A 8 -4.64 4.39 0.65
CA ALA A 8 -4.16 3.15 0.01
C ALA A 8 -3.81 3.33 -1.48
N HIS A 9 -4.53 4.21 -2.19
CA HIS A 9 -4.25 4.48 -3.60
C HIS A 9 -2.87 5.14 -3.84
N ASN A 10 -2.30 5.86 -2.87
CA ASN A 10 -0.96 6.43 -3.02
C ASN A 10 0.09 5.33 -3.08
N LEU A 11 0.01 4.33 -2.20
CA LEU A 11 0.89 3.16 -2.23
C LEU A 11 0.75 2.38 -3.52
N LEU A 12 -0.49 2.16 -3.97
CA LEU A 12 -0.78 1.50 -5.23
C LEU A 12 -0.17 2.24 -6.43
N ASN A 13 -0.32 3.56 -6.48
CA ASN A 13 0.30 4.40 -7.52
C ASN A 13 1.82 4.34 -7.46
N MET A 14 2.43 4.34 -6.26
CA MET A 14 3.86 4.14 -6.10
C MET A 14 4.33 2.80 -6.66
N LEU A 15 3.64 1.70 -6.29
CA LEU A 15 3.94 0.36 -6.78
C LEU A 15 3.77 0.24 -8.31
N LEU A 16 2.86 1.01 -8.92
CA LEU A 16 2.66 1.05 -10.37
C LEU A 16 3.68 1.92 -11.10
N ALA A 17 4.09 3.03 -10.49
CA ALA A 17 5.09 3.94 -11.03
C ALA A 17 6.51 3.39 -10.86
N ALA A 18 6.69 2.41 -9.98
CA ALA A 18 7.94 1.73 -9.77
C ALA A 18 8.28 0.82 -10.96
N ASP A 19 9.40 1.09 -11.61
CA ASP A 19 10.00 0.16 -12.58
C ASP A 19 10.43 -1.16 -11.92
N THR A 20 10.70 -1.15 -10.61
CA THR A 20 11.12 -2.33 -9.84
C THR A 20 10.07 -2.74 -8.81
N PRO A 21 9.83 -4.06 -8.64
CA PRO A 21 8.91 -4.54 -7.62
C PRO A 21 9.47 -4.28 -6.23
N TYR A 22 8.64 -3.72 -5.35
CA TYR A 22 9.00 -3.51 -3.95
C TYR A 22 8.83 -4.81 -3.17
N THR A 23 9.67 -5.05 -2.17
CA THR A 23 9.40 -6.11 -1.19
C THR A 23 8.53 -5.58 -0.06
N PHE A 24 7.89 -6.49 0.66
CA PHE A 24 7.12 -6.14 1.86
C PHE A 24 7.98 -5.34 2.87
N ALA A 25 9.25 -5.74 3.02
CA ALA A 25 10.21 -5.07 3.91
C ALA A 25 10.61 -3.69 3.39
N SER A 26 11.00 -3.56 2.11
CA SER A 26 11.40 -2.27 1.54
C SER A 26 10.25 -1.27 1.50
N LEU A 27 9.03 -1.73 1.19
CA LEU A 27 7.86 -0.87 1.18
C LEU A 27 7.53 -0.37 2.59
N LYS A 28 7.59 -1.25 3.60
CA LYS A 28 7.42 -0.87 5.01
C LYS A 28 8.47 0.14 5.44
N GLN A 29 9.74 -0.06 5.08
CA GLN A 29 10.81 0.89 5.38
C GLN A 29 10.61 2.25 4.69
N ALA A 30 10.23 2.26 3.41
CA ALA A 30 9.95 3.49 2.69
C ALA A 30 8.82 4.29 3.34
N ILE A 31 7.72 3.60 3.70
CA ILE A 31 6.60 4.19 4.42
C ILE A 31 7.04 4.75 5.77
N VAL A 32 7.79 3.97 6.56
CA VAL A 32 8.27 4.42 7.87
C VAL A 32 9.22 5.61 7.74
N ALA A 33 10.04 5.66 6.70
CA ALA A 33 10.93 6.78 6.44
C ALA A 33 10.18 8.05 5.98
N GLU A 34 9.13 7.92 5.18
CA GLU A 34 8.35 9.06 4.66
C GLU A 34 7.30 9.57 5.67
N TYR A 35 6.60 8.65 6.34
CA TYR A 35 5.44 8.96 7.18
C TYR A 35 5.68 8.71 8.67
N GLY A 36 6.63 7.83 9.03
CA GLY A 36 6.89 7.42 10.41
C GLY A 36 6.26 6.07 10.77
N GLU A 37 6.70 5.47 11.88
CA GLU A 37 6.20 4.16 12.33
C GLU A 37 4.72 4.14 12.72
N ASP A 38 4.15 5.30 13.09
CA ASP A 38 2.75 5.42 13.52
C ASP A 38 1.78 5.75 12.36
N VAL A 39 2.22 5.57 11.11
CA VAL A 39 1.39 5.82 9.93
C VAL A 39 0.19 4.88 9.89
N ARG A 40 -0.99 5.47 9.65
CA ARG A 40 -2.25 4.74 9.48
C ARG A 40 -2.72 4.86 8.04
N PHE A 41 -3.26 3.77 7.54
CA PHE A 41 -3.79 3.68 6.20
C PHE A 41 -5.30 3.72 6.21
N TYR A 42 -5.87 4.25 5.14
CA TYR A 42 -7.29 4.14 4.90
C TYR A 42 -7.56 3.85 3.43
N THR A 43 -8.62 3.10 3.20
CA THR A 43 -9.25 2.87 1.90
C THR A 43 -10.56 3.65 1.85
N CYS A 44 -11.18 3.74 0.68
CA CYS A 44 -12.49 4.37 0.52
C CYS A 44 -13.59 3.73 1.38
N SER A 45 -13.37 2.54 1.95
CA SER A 45 -14.36 1.79 2.73
C SER A 45 -13.89 1.41 4.13
N GLN A 46 -12.61 1.57 4.47
CA GLN A 46 -12.03 1.19 5.77
C GLN A 46 -11.01 2.23 6.19
N GLN A 47 -10.95 2.55 7.48
CA GLN A 47 -10.01 3.52 8.05
C GLN A 47 -9.20 2.88 9.18
N ASP A 48 -8.14 3.55 9.62
CA ASP A 48 -7.24 3.09 10.71
C ASP A 48 -6.58 1.71 10.47
N LEU A 49 -6.21 1.43 9.22
CA LEU A 49 -5.52 0.20 8.86
C LEU A 49 -4.02 0.33 9.13
N THR A 50 -3.42 -0.71 9.69
CA THR A 50 -1.95 -0.85 9.69
C THR A 50 -1.46 -1.26 8.31
N PHE A 51 -0.15 -1.14 8.06
CA PHE A 51 0.45 -1.58 6.79
C PHE A 51 0.12 -3.05 6.46
N ASP A 52 0.25 -3.94 7.44
CA ASP A 52 -0.07 -5.36 7.30
C ASP A 52 -1.57 -5.60 6.99
N ALA A 53 -2.47 -4.88 7.67
CA ALA A 53 -3.90 -4.96 7.42
C ALA A 53 -4.27 -4.42 6.02
N LEU A 54 -3.67 -3.30 5.64
CA LEU A 54 -3.84 -2.73 4.30
C LEU A 54 -3.36 -3.72 3.24
N MET A 55 -2.17 -4.30 3.40
CA MET A 55 -1.62 -5.20 2.39
C MET A 55 -2.48 -6.45 2.24
N THR A 56 -2.93 -7.04 3.35
CA THR A 56 -3.87 -8.17 3.34
C THR A 56 -5.15 -7.82 2.59
N PHE A 57 -5.72 -6.63 2.84
CA PHE A 57 -6.91 -6.15 2.14
C PHE A 57 -6.69 -5.97 0.64
N LEU A 58 -5.53 -5.43 0.23
CA LEU A 58 -5.19 -5.24 -1.18
C LEU A 58 -4.94 -6.56 -1.91
N LEU A 59 -4.33 -7.53 -1.23
CA LEU A 59 -4.10 -8.89 -1.75
C LEU A 59 -5.42 -9.64 -1.94
N ASP A 60 -6.33 -9.57 -0.94
CA ASP A 60 -7.66 -10.19 -1.01
C ASP A 60 -8.47 -9.66 -2.21
N ARG A 61 -8.43 -8.35 -2.43
CA ARG A 61 -9.07 -7.70 -3.58
C ARG A 61 -8.36 -7.95 -4.92
N ARG A 62 -7.21 -8.65 -4.92
CA ARG A 62 -6.32 -8.82 -6.08
C ARG A 62 -5.92 -7.48 -6.72
N LYS A 63 -5.80 -6.43 -5.90
CA LYS A 63 -5.25 -5.12 -6.28
C LYS A 63 -3.74 -5.09 -6.16
N VAL A 64 -3.18 -5.90 -5.29
CA VAL A 64 -1.75 -6.21 -5.19
C VAL A 64 -1.59 -7.71 -5.44
N ILE A 65 -0.49 -8.07 -6.09
CA ILE A 65 -0.04 -9.43 -6.30
C ILE A 65 1.25 -9.57 -5.51
N GLN A 66 1.28 -10.57 -4.62
CA GLN A 66 2.50 -10.94 -3.92
C GLN A 66 3.14 -12.12 -4.66
N ASP A 67 4.41 -11.97 -5.03
CA ASP A 67 5.24 -13.02 -5.62
C ASP A 67 6.43 -13.25 -4.69
N GLY A 68 6.28 -14.24 -3.80
CA GLY A 68 7.24 -14.49 -2.73
C GLY A 68 7.35 -13.31 -1.74
N GLU A 69 8.51 -12.66 -1.73
CA GLU A 69 8.79 -11.47 -0.91
C GLU A 69 8.44 -10.15 -1.60
N TYR A 70 8.19 -10.20 -2.91
CA TYR A 70 7.89 -9.05 -3.75
C TYR A 70 6.38 -8.79 -3.80
N VAL A 71 6.03 -7.52 -3.84
CA VAL A 71 4.66 -7.04 -4.03
C VAL A 71 4.61 -6.11 -5.24
N ALA A 72 3.66 -6.37 -6.13
CA ALA A 72 3.40 -5.59 -7.32
C ALA A 72 1.94 -5.18 -7.35
N ALA A 73 1.66 -3.94 -7.72
CA ALA A 73 0.28 -3.50 -7.85
C ALA A 73 -0.30 -3.87 -9.23
N ASN A 74 -1.56 -4.29 -9.25
CA ASN A 74 -2.28 -4.65 -10.47
C ASN A 74 -3.08 -3.44 -10.97
N ARG A 75 -2.54 -2.75 -11.99
CA ARG A 75 -3.20 -1.59 -12.63
C ARG A 75 -4.54 -1.92 -13.27
N GLU A 76 -4.70 -3.12 -13.80
CA GLU A 76 -5.95 -3.52 -14.50
C GLU A 76 -7.13 -3.68 -13.53
N ARG A 77 -6.85 -3.80 -12.22
CA ARG A 77 -7.87 -3.93 -11.17
C ARG A 77 -8.00 -2.70 -10.28
N MET A 78 -7.31 -1.61 -10.62
CA MET A 78 -7.51 -0.35 -9.91
C MET A 78 -8.79 0.31 -10.39
N CYS A 79 -9.68 0.61 -9.43
CA CYS A 79 -10.94 1.26 -9.71
C CYS A 79 -10.66 2.62 -10.38
N SER A 80 -11.07 2.77 -11.64
CA SER A 80 -11.24 4.07 -12.27
C SER A 80 -12.43 4.74 -11.59
N HIS A 81 -12.16 5.60 -10.60
CA HIS A 81 -13.18 6.46 -10.01
C HIS A 81 -12.96 7.89 -10.48
#